data_AF-A0AAV5V6X0-F1
#
_entry.id   AF-A0AAV5V6X0-F1
#
_cell.length_a   1.000
_cell.length_b   1.000
_cell.length_c   1.000
_cell.angle_alpha   90.00
_cell.angle_beta   90.00
_cell.angle_gamma   90.00
#
_symmetry.space_group_name_H-M   'P 1'
#
loop_
_entity.id
_entity.type
_entity.pdbx_description
1 polymer ?
#
loop_
_entity_poly.entity_id
_entity_poly.type
_entity_poly.pdbx_seq_one_letter_code
_entity_poly.pdbx_strand_id
1 'polypeptide(L)'
;LFYNITMTRRSEFWVKMLIAPSFLIGCLILVGLDIFCISNRCEYSFLIRTKLQVNLGLTTMMSMTVIVGIVAESIPKSKDLPVLGYFVLYEIVIIEAAVVSVIYIGRFRKNLRR
;
A
#
# COMPACT_ATOMS: atom_id res chain seq x y z
N LEU A 1 47.45 19.68 -6.52
CA LEU A 1 47.09 18.26 -6.26
C LEU A 1 45.57 18.16 -6.16
N PHE A 2 44.95 17.24 -6.91
CA PHE A 2 43.52 16.93 -6.75
C PHE A 2 43.38 15.54 -6.14
N TYR A 3 42.72 15.46 -4.99
CA TYR A 3 42.30 14.20 -4.38
C TYR A 3 40.83 13.98 -4.73
N ASN A 4 40.52 12.86 -5.35
CA ASN A 4 39.14 12.46 -5.64
C ASN A 4 38.74 11.35 -4.68
N ILE A 5 37.75 11.63 -3.83
CA ILE A 5 37.20 10.67 -2.86
C ILE A 5 35.85 10.21 -3.38
N THR A 6 35.76 8.93 -3.75
CA THR A 6 34.52 8.31 -4.19
C THR A 6 33.82 7.65 -3.01
N MET A 7 32.62 8.11 -2.66
CA MET A 7 31.76 7.47 -1.67
C MET A 7 30.60 6.72 -2.36
N THR A 8 30.33 5.49 -1.93
CA THR A 8 29.19 4.69 -2.37
C THR A 8 28.15 4.61 -1.25
N ARG A 9 26.85 4.71 -1.60
CA ARG A 9 25.77 4.54 -0.62
C ARG A 9 25.51 3.06 -0.37
N ARG A 10 25.35 2.66 0.90
CA ARG A 10 24.82 1.33 1.26
C ARG A 10 23.30 1.31 1.10
N SER A 11 22.81 0.66 0.05
CA SER A 11 21.37 0.56 -0.27
C SER A 11 20.59 -0.36 0.68
N GLU A 12 21.25 -1.32 1.34
CA GLU A 12 20.61 -2.30 2.22
C GLU A 12 19.82 -1.67 3.38
N PHE A 13 20.27 -0.50 3.86
CA PHE A 13 19.60 0.24 4.91
C PHE A 13 18.18 0.66 4.48
N TRP A 14 18.06 1.16 3.25
CA TRP A 14 16.80 1.64 2.68
C TRP A 14 15.84 0.50 2.35
N VAL A 15 16.38 -0.64 1.91
CA VAL A 15 15.58 -1.85 1.68
C VAL A 15 14.93 -2.32 2.97
N LYS A 16 15.71 -2.45 4.06
CA LYS A 16 15.17 -2.93 5.34
C LYS A 16 14.24 -1.92 6.01
N MET A 17 14.55 -0.63 5.91
CA MET A 17 13.76 0.42 6.57
C MET A 17 12.46 0.74 5.83
N LEU A 18 12.43 0.64 4.50
CA LEU A 18 11.28 1.05 3.70
C LEU A 18 10.49 -0.11 3.08
N ILE A 19 11.19 -1.03 2.42
CA ILE A 19 10.55 -2.09 1.62
C ILE A 19 9.95 -3.15 2.53
N ALA A 20 10.62 -3.50 3.64
CA ALA A 20 10.09 -4.49 4.58
C ALA A 20 8.75 -4.08 5.21
N PRO A 21 8.58 -2.87 5.81
CA PRO A 21 7.29 -2.49 6.39
C PRO A 21 6.20 -2.30 5.33
N SER A 22 6.54 -1.74 4.16
CA SER A 22 5.55 -1.55 3.10
C SER A 22 5.03 -2.90 2.60
N PHE A 23 5.93 -3.83 2.28
CA PHE A 23 5.58 -5.18 1.83
C PHE A 23 4.70 -5.93 2.84
N LEU A 24 5.00 -5.83 4.14
CA LEU A 24 4.18 -6.46 5.19
C LEU A 24 2.76 -5.89 5.21
N ILE A 25 2.61 -4.56 5.08
CA ILE A 25 1.31 -3.89 5.02
C ILE A 25 0.56 -4.28 3.74
N GLY A 26 1.25 -4.30 2.60
CA GLY A 26 0.70 -4.71 1.30
C GLY A 26 0.18 -6.15 1.31
N CYS A 27 0.97 -7.10 1.84
CA CYS A 27 0.53 -8.48 2.01
C CYS A 27 -0.68 -8.57 2.96
N LEU A 28 -0.66 -7.85 4.08
CA LEU A 28 -1.73 -7.88 5.07
C LEU A 28 -3.06 -7.42 4.47
N ILE A 29 -3.06 -6.37 3.64
CA ILE A 29 -4.30 -5.86 3.05
C ILE A 29 -4.83 -6.74 1.92
N LEU A 30 -3.96 -7.30 1.07
CA LEU A 30 -4.38 -8.22 0.01
C LEU A 30 -4.99 -9.49 0.61
N VAL A 31 -4.28 -10.11 1.57
CA VAL A 31 -4.76 -11.27 2.33
C VAL A 31 -6.05 -10.92 3.07
N GLY A 32 -6.12 -9.77 3.74
CA GLY A 32 -7.29 -9.30 4.47
C GLY A 32 -8.52 -9.09 3.57
N LEU A 33 -8.36 -8.53 2.38
CA LEU A 33 -9.44 -8.32 1.41
C LEU A 33 -9.96 -9.65 0.84
N ASP A 34 -9.06 -10.54 0.43
CA ASP A 34 -9.42 -11.80 -0.23
C ASP A 34 -10.01 -12.83 0.74
N ILE A 35 -9.37 -13.06 1.90
CA ILE A 35 -9.88 -13.99 2.93
C ILE A 35 -11.20 -13.49 3.50
N PHE A 36 -11.35 -12.18 3.71
CA PHE A 36 -12.62 -11.64 4.19
C PHE A 36 -13.74 -11.70 3.14
N CYS A 37 -13.41 -11.73 1.84
CA CYS A 37 -14.37 -11.97 0.77
C CYS A 37 -14.82 -13.45 0.74
N ILE A 38 -13.89 -14.40 0.91
CA ILE A 38 -14.12 -15.84 0.82
C ILE A 38 -14.79 -16.43 2.06
N SER A 39 -14.32 -16.09 3.27
CA SER A 39 -14.77 -16.72 4.53
C SER A 39 -16.23 -16.41 4.89
N ASN A 40 -16.83 -15.47 4.18
CA ASN A 40 -17.97 -14.71 4.67
C ASN A 40 -19.18 -14.91 3.77
N ARG A 41 -19.45 -16.20 3.52
CA ARG A 41 -20.76 -16.73 3.14
C ARG A 41 -21.80 -16.52 4.26
N CYS A 42 -21.37 -16.13 5.47
CA CYS A 42 -22.23 -15.76 6.60
C CYS A 42 -22.77 -14.33 6.53
N GLU A 43 -24.05 -14.25 6.91
CA GLU A 43 -25.05 -13.19 7.11
C GLU A 43 -24.65 -11.77 7.58
N TYR A 44 -23.42 -11.29 7.43
CA TYR A 44 -23.14 -9.87 7.74
C TYR A 44 -23.66 -8.94 6.64
N SER A 45 -24.40 -7.91 7.08
CA SER A 45 -24.99 -6.88 6.21
C SER A 45 -23.93 -6.22 5.32
N PHE A 46 -24.24 -6.06 4.03
CA PHE A 46 -23.35 -5.51 3.00
C PHE A 46 -22.65 -4.20 3.43
N LEU A 47 -23.39 -3.33 4.13
CA LEU A 47 -22.88 -2.06 4.65
C LEU A 47 -21.69 -2.23 5.62
N ILE A 48 -21.70 -3.26 6.46
CA ILE A 48 -20.64 -3.52 7.45
C ILE A 48 -19.37 -3.98 6.73
N ARG A 49 -19.51 -4.79 5.67
CA ARG A 49 -18.38 -5.29 4.87
C ARG A 49 -17.67 -4.18 4.13
N THR A 50 -18.43 -3.33 3.43
CA THR A 50 -17.85 -2.19 2.71
C THR A 50 -17.19 -1.21 3.66
N LYS A 51 -17.80 -0.94 4.82
CA LYS A 51 -17.17 -0.08 5.84
C LYS A 51 -15.84 -0.63 6.33
N LEU A 52 -15.75 -1.94 6.63
CA LEU A 52 -14.51 -2.55 7.08
C LEU A 52 -13.43 -2.51 5.99
N GLN A 53 -13.78 -2.88 4.75
CA GLN A 53 -12.85 -2.86 3.61
C GLN A 53 -12.32 -1.46 3.31
N VAL A 54 -13.20 -0.45 3.36
CA VAL A 54 -12.82 0.95 3.17
C VAL A 54 -11.95 1.44 4.34
N ASN A 55 -12.24 1.06 5.58
CA ASN A 55 -11.40 1.42 6.74
C ASN A 55 -10.01 0.79 6.66
N LEU A 56 -9.90 -0.46 6.20
CA LEU A 56 -8.62 -1.12 5.97
C LEU A 56 -7.82 -0.37 4.90
N GLY A 57 -8.44 -0.04 3.76
CA GLY A 57 -7.84 0.79 2.71
C GLY A 57 -7.35 2.15 3.22
N LEU A 58 -8.21 2.89 3.92
CA LEU A 58 -7.87 4.19 4.53
C LEU A 58 -6.69 4.11 5.50
N THR A 59 -6.68 3.08 6.35
CA THR A 59 -5.59 2.87 7.31
C THR A 59 -4.27 2.62 6.57
N THR A 60 -4.29 1.83 5.49
CA THR A 60 -3.09 1.59 4.68
C THR A 60 -2.61 2.83 3.93
N MET A 61 -3.52 3.67 3.42
CA MET A 61 -3.17 4.95 2.83
C MET A 61 -2.49 5.87 3.85
N MET A 62 -3.00 5.91 5.08
CA MET A 62 -2.39 6.66 6.17
C MET A 62 -0.97 6.14 6.48
N SER A 63 -0.79 4.82 6.59
CA SER A 63 0.53 4.23 6.83
C SER A 63 1.52 4.51 5.69
N MET A 64 1.10 4.39 4.44
CA MET A 64 1.94 4.69 3.28
C MET A 64 2.29 6.18 3.21
N THR A 65 1.39 7.08 3.62
CA THR A 65 1.68 8.52 3.71
C THR A 65 2.79 8.81 4.73
N VAL A 66 2.79 8.13 5.88
CA VAL A 66 3.88 8.23 6.86
C VAL A 66 5.20 7.74 6.28
N ILE A 67 5.19 6.62 5.56
CA ILE A 67 6.38 6.06 4.89
C ILE A 67 6.95 7.07 3.87
N VAL A 68 6.09 7.67 3.03
CA VAL A 68 6.51 8.71 2.08
C VAL A 68 7.07 9.94 2.80
N GLY A 69 6.47 10.33 3.93
CA GLY A 69 6.97 11.43 4.77
C GLY A 69 8.40 11.19 5.25
N ILE A 70 8.67 9.99 5.78
CA ILE A 70 10.02 9.59 6.24
C ILE A 70 11.03 9.62 5.08
N VAL A 71 10.64 9.17 3.89
CA VAL A 71 11.49 9.24 2.69
C VAL A 71 11.78 10.69 2.28
N ALA A 72 10.76 11.55 2.34
CA ALA A 72 10.89 12.95 1.96
C ALA A 72 11.78 13.74 2.92
N GLU A 73 11.80 13.39 4.21
CA GLU A 73 12.70 14.00 5.20
C GLU A 73 14.14 13.50 5.07
N SER A 74 14.33 12.24 4.70
CA SER A 74 15.64 11.59 4.69
C SER A 74 16.39 11.73 3.35
N ILE A 75 15.72 12.12 2.26
CA ILE A 75 16.32 12.32 0.94
C ILE A 75 16.34 13.82 0.59
N PRO A 76 17.49 14.40 0.17
CA PRO A 76 17.53 15.79 -0.26
C PRO A 76 16.62 15.99 -1.47
N LYS A 77 15.86 17.10 -1.45
CA LYS A 77 14.92 17.46 -2.53
C LYS A 77 15.66 17.50 -3.86
N SER A 78 15.44 16.48 -4.67
CA SER A 78 16.05 16.28 -5.98
C SER A 78 15.06 16.69 -7.06
N LYS A 79 15.54 17.06 -8.25
CA LYS A 79 14.66 17.42 -9.38
C LYS A 79 13.83 16.22 -9.87
N ASP A 80 14.34 15.01 -9.68
CA ASP A 80 13.71 13.76 -10.07
C ASP A 80 13.26 12.95 -8.85
N LEU A 81 12.15 12.22 -8.98
CA LEU A 81 11.72 11.28 -7.94
C LEU A 81 12.76 10.15 -7.82
N PRO A 82 13.23 9.83 -6.60
CA PRO A 82 14.10 8.69 -6.41
C PRO A 82 13.35 7.40 -6.77
N VAL A 83 14.08 6.37 -7.22
CA VAL A 83 13.53 5.03 -7.52
C VAL A 83 12.69 4.48 -6.34
N LEU A 84 13.09 4.82 -5.11
CA LEU A 84 12.34 4.49 -3.88
C LEU A 84 10.93 5.10 -3.85
N GLY A 85 10.77 6.33 -4.34
CA GLY A 85 9.47 6.99 -4.41
C GLY A 85 8.54 6.34 -5.43
N TYR A 86 9.06 5.94 -6.59
CA TYR A 86 8.29 5.18 -7.58
C TYR A 86 7.79 3.84 -7.04
N PHE A 87 8.63 3.12 -6.29
CA PHE A 87 8.23 1.85 -5.67
C PHE A 87 6.99 2.03 -4.75
N VAL A 88 7.03 3.01 -3.84
CA VAL A 88 5.90 3.27 -2.94
C VAL A 88 4.65 3.73 -3.71
N LEU A 89 4.81 4.52 -4.77
CA LEU A 89 3.69 4.93 -5.62
C LEU A 89 3.01 3.73 -6.29
N TYR A 90 3.77 2.79 -6.84
CA TYR A 90 3.20 1.57 -7.42
C TYR A 90 2.45 0.74 -6.38
N GLU A 91 2.99 0.65 -5.17
CA GLU A 91 2.36 -0.08 -4.07
C GLU A 91 1.00 0.54 -3.67
N ILE A 92 0.91 1.87 -3.59
CA ILE A 92 -0.34 2.58 -3.34
C ILE A 92 -1.36 2.29 -4.45
N VAL A 93 -0.94 2.33 -5.72
CA VAL A 93 -1.83 2.06 -6.87
C VAL A 93 -2.36 0.62 -6.84
N ILE A 94 -1.53 -0.36 -6.48
CA ILE A 94 -1.94 -1.77 -6.38
C ILE A 94 -2.98 -1.95 -5.27
N ILE A 95 -2.76 -1.34 -4.09
CA ILE A 95 -3.69 -1.43 -2.96
C ILE A 95 -5.04 -0.78 -3.30
N GLU A 96 -5.02 0.40 -3.92
CA GLU A 96 -6.24 1.06 -4.39
C GLU A 96 -7.02 0.21 -5.39
N ALA A 97 -6.34 -0.36 -6.38
CA ALA A 97 -6.96 -1.26 -7.35
C ALA A 97 -7.59 -2.49 -6.67
N ALA A 98 -6.94 -3.05 -5.66
CA ALA A 98 -7.48 -4.17 -4.89
C ALA A 98 -8.77 -3.77 -4.14
N VAL A 99 -8.79 -2.63 -3.44
CA VAL A 99 -9.98 -2.15 -2.72
C VAL A 99 -11.14 -1.90 -3.70
N VAL A 100 -10.89 -1.24 -4.82
CA VAL A 100 -11.90 -0.95 -5.85
C VAL A 100 -12.47 -2.24 -6.43
N SER A 101 -11.64 -3.23 -6.73
CA SER A 101 -12.07 -4.51 -7.29
C SER A 101 -13.06 -5.24 -6.37
N VAL A 102 -12.81 -5.24 -5.06
CA VAL A 102 -13.67 -5.87 -4.06
C VAL A 102 -15.00 -5.12 -3.89
N ILE A 103 -14.98 -3.79 -3.93
CA ILE A 103 -16.22 -2.98 -3.93
C ILE A 103 -17.06 -3.31 -5.17
N TYR A 104 -16.41 -3.46 -6.33
CA TYR A 104 -17.08 -3.80 -7.59
C TYR A 104 -17.71 -5.20 -7.54
N ILE A 105 -16.98 -6.20 -7.02
CA ILE A 105 -17.51 -7.56 -6.79
C ILE A 105 -18.74 -7.51 -5.87
N GLY A 106 -18.69 -6.70 -4.81
CA GLY A 106 -19.77 -6.56 -3.86
C GLY A 106 -21.02 -5.93 -4.48
N ARG A 107 -20.84 -4.86 -5.27
CA ARG A 107 -21.91 -4.19 -6.03
C ARG A 107 -22.55 -5.13 -7.04
N PHE A 108 -21.74 -5.87 -7.80
CA PHE A 108 -22.21 -6.81 -8.81
C PHE A 108 -23.08 -7.92 -8.17
N ARG A 109 -22.64 -8.49 -7.04
CA ARG A 109 -23.41 -9.51 -6.31
C ARG A 109 -24.75 -9.00 -5.77
N LYS A 110 -24.86 -7.70 -5.44
CA LYS A 110 -26.12 -7.09 -4.98
C LYS A 110 -27.12 -6.92 -6.12
N ASN A 111 -26.66 -6.51 -7.31
CA ASN A 111 -27.54 -6.38 -8.47
C ASN A 111 -28.11 -7.73 -8.93
N LEU A 112 -27.34 -8.82 -8.82
CA LEU A 112 -27.79 -10.19 -9.14
C LEU A 112 -28.82 -10.77 -8.16
N ARG A 113 -29.02 -10.15 -7.00
CA ARG A 113 -29.97 -10.62 -5.96
C ARG A 113 -31.22 -9.74 -5.86
N ARG A 114 -31.37 -8.76 -6.74
CA ARG A 114 -32.63 -8.04 -7.01
C ARG A 114 -33.26 -8.63 -8.25
#